data_AF-A0A6N6ZAX1-F1
#
_entry.id   AF-A0A6N6ZAX1-F1
#
_cell.length_a   1.000
_cell.length_b   1.000
_cell.length_c   1.000
_cell.angle_alpha   90.00
_cell.angle_beta   90.00
_cell.angle_gamma   90.00
#
_symmetry.space_group_name_H-M   'P 1'
#
loop_
_entity.id
_entity.type
_entity.pdbx_description
1 polymer ?
#
loop_
_entity_poly.entity_id
_entity_poly.type
_entity_poly.pdbx_seq_one_letter_code
_entity_poly.pdbx_strand_id
1 'polypeptide(L)'
;MIRASLGRWNGKWPHGTLVANLLGSALIPWAVIAGPKLAGDWILPLIAVGFCGGLTTYSTLIFETIGIARKGEPERGLGYLMGTLAGCFFIVLIGFLLARRVFAA
;
A
#
# COMPACT_ATOMS: atom_id res chain seq x y z
N MET A 1 2.72 7.35 12.48
CA MET A 1 2.61 8.82 12.31
C MET A 1 2.28 9.21 10.87
N ILE A 2 3.01 8.72 9.85
CA ILE A 2 2.75 9.05 8.44
C ILE A 2 1.32 8.66 7.99
N ARG A 3 0.88 7.42 8.29
CA ARG A 3 -0.50 6.98 8.00
C ARG A 3 -1.55 7.88 8.65
N ALA A 4 -1.33 8.30 9.90
CA ALA A 4 -2.26 9.20 10.59
C ALA A 4 -2.32 10.57 9.91
N SER A 5 -1.19 11.05 9.38
CA SER A 5 -1.14 12.27 8.57
C SER A 5 -1.90 12.14 7.25
N LEU A 6 -1.72 11.02 6.53
CA LEU A 6 -2.50 10.71 5.32
C LEU A 6 -3.99 10.56 5.65
N GLY A 7 -4.34 10.01 6.81
CA GLY A 7 -5.71 9.87 7.28
C GLY A 7 -6.46 11.21 7.41
N ARG A 8 -5.75 12.35 7.54
CA ARG A 8 -6.39 13.67 7.49
C ARG A 8 -7.00 14.00 6.12
N TRP A 9 -6.62 13.28 5.07
CA TRP A 9 -7.20 13.40 3.73
C TRP A 9 -8.44 12.51 3.54
N ASN A 10 -8.79 11.69 4.53
CA ASN A 10 -10.03 10.92 4.53
C ASN A 10 -11.20 11.87 4.82
N GLY A 11 -11.81 12.39 3.75
CA GLY A 11 -13.02 13.21 3.81
C GLY A 11 -14.27 12.36 3.56
N LYS A 12 -15.13 12.81 2.64
CA LYS A 12 -16.27 12.00 2.16
C LYS A 12 -15.81 10.68 1.51
N TRP A 13 -14.59 10.67 0.98
CA TRP A 13 -13.95 9.51 0.39
C TRP A 13 -12.57 9.26 1.05
N PRO A 14 -12.21 8.00 1.34
CA PRO A 14 -11.01 7.65 2.09
C PRO A 14 -9.71 7.63 1.24
N HIS A 15 -9.32 8.78 0.70
CA HIS A 15 -8.12 8.90 -0.14
C HIS A 15 -6.81 8.64 0.62
N GLY A 16 -6.73 9.03 1.88
CA GLY A 16 -5.56 8.83 2.73
C GLY A 16 -5.21 7.35 2.92
N THR A 17 -6.22 6.52 3.16
CA THR A 17 -6.05 5.07 3.32
C THR A 17 -5.62 4.42 1.99
N LEU A 18 -6.21 4.82 0.87
CA LEU A 18 -5.79 4.39 -0.47
C LEU A 18 -4.32 4.71 -0.72
N VAL A 19 -3.93 5.97 -0.56
CA VAL A 19 -2.55 6.45 -0.81
C VAL A 19 -1.56 5.74 0.11
N ALA A 20 -1.90 5.55 1.40
CA ALA A 20 -1.04 4.86 2.34
C ALA A 20 -0.77 3.40 1.92
N ASN A 21 -1.81 2.67 1.49
CA ASN A 21 -1.66 1.30 1.01
C ASN A 21 -0.83 1.24 -0.28
N LEU A 22 -1.12 2.09 -1.27
CA LEU A 22 -0.36 2.13 -2.53
C LEU A 22 1.13 2.46 -2.31
N LEU A 23 1.43 3.48 -1.49
CA LEU A 23 2.81 3.89 -1.20
C LEU A 23 3.57 2.81 -0.43
N GLY A 24 2.95 2.18 0.56
CA GLY A 24 3.59 1.08 1.30
C GLY A 24 3.85 -0.12 0.39
N SER A 25 2.88 -0.50 -0.44
CA SER A 25 3.05 -1.58 -1.41
C SER A 25 4.16 -1.30 -2.44
N ALA A 26 4.34 -0.04 -2.85
CA ALA A 26 5.37 0.34 -3.82
C ALA A 26 6.81 0.07 -3.34
N LEU A 27 7.05 0.07 -2.02
CA LEU A 27 8.39 -0.08 -1.46
C LEU A 27 8.85 -1.54 -1.33
N ILE A 28 7.91 -2.48 -1.25
CA ILE A 28 8.25 -3.90 -1.01
C ILE A 28 9.18 -4.48 -2.09
N PRO A 29 8.93 -4.31 -3.39
CA PRO A 29 9.80 -4.86 -4.43
C PRO A 29 11.24 -4.37 -4.34
N TRP A 30 11.44 -3.10 -4.00
CA TRP A 30 12.77 -2.51 -3.85
C TRP A 30 13.49 -3.07 -2.62
N ALA A 31 12.78 -3.21 -1.49
CA ALA A 31 13.35 -3.83 -0.30
C ALA A 31 13.79 -5.28 -0.56
N VAL A 32 13.02 -6.03 -1.34
CA VAL A 32 13.31 -7.43 -1.71
C VAL A 32 14.52 -7.53 -2.66
N ILE A 33 14.56 -6.71 -3.71
CA ILE A 33 15.58 -6.83 -4.77
C ILE A 33 16.87 -6.09 -4.43
N ALA A 34 16.77 -4.86 -3.90
CA ALA A 34 17.91 -3.98 -3.67
C ALA A 34 18.47 -4.10 -2.24
N GLY A 35 17.63 -4.44 -1.26
CA GLY A 35 18.02 -4.48 0.16
C GLY A 35 19.27 -5.32 0.44
N PRO A 36 19.28 -6.62 0.05
CA PRO A 36 20.44 -7.48 0.25
C PRO A 36 21.71 -6.98 -0.44
N LYS A 37 21.57 -6.30 -1.60
CA LYS A 37 22.70 -5.80 -2.39
C LYS A 37 23.31 -4.52 -1.84
N LEU A 38 22.48 -3.64 -1.27
CA LEU A 38 22.89 -2.29 -0.89
C LEU A 38 23.27 -2.15 0.58
N ALA A 39 22.59 -2.87 1.47
CA ALA A 39 22.73 -2.60 2.90
C ALA A 39 22.53 -3.85 3.81
N GLY A 40 22.30 -5.03 3.21
CA GLY A 40 22.23 -6.32 3.90
C GLY A 40 20.82 -6.79 4.25
N ASP A 41 20.72 -8.01 4.78
CA ASP A 41 19.45 -8.74 4.91
C ASP A 41 18.45 -8.12 5.92
N TRP A 42 18.91 -7.21 6.78
CA TRP A 42 18.05 -6.53 7.76
C TRP A 42 17.17 -5.43 7.15
N ILE A 43 17.45 -4.97 5.92
CA ILE A 43 16.63 -3.95 5.25
C ILE A 43 15.23 -4.47 4.96
N LEU A 44 15.13 -5.73 4.51
CA LEU A 44 13.86 -6.31 4.14
C LEU A 44 12.87 -6.32 5.32
N PRO A 45 13.18 -6.86 6.51
CA PRO A 45 12.26 -6.80 7.64
C PRO A 45 12.01 -5.37 8.13
N LEU A 46 13.01 -4.49 8.12
CA LEU A 46 12.81 -3.09 8.52
C LEU A 46 11.79 -2.37 7.62
N ILE A 47 11.93 -2.52 6.30
CA ILE A 47 11.06 -1.83 5.34
C ILE A 47 9.72 -2.55 5.20
N ALA A 48 9.71 -3.87 4.96
CA ALA A 48 8.48 -4.60 4.67
C ALA A 48 7.63 -4.81 5.94
N VAL A 49 8.23 -5.25 7.05
CA VAL A 49 7.48 -5.53 8.29
C VAL A 49 7.31 -4.25 9.10
N GLY A 50 8.38 -3.46 9.27
CA GLY A 50 8.35 -2.23 10.05
C GLY A 50 7.60 -1.09 9.36
N PHE A 51 8.23 -0.48 8.36
CA PHE A 51 7.71 0.74 7.72
C PHE A 51 6.40 0.49 6.97
N CYS A 52 6.39 -0.48 6.04
CA CYS A 52 5.20 -0.80 5.23
C CYS A 52 4.08 -1.38 6.10
N GLY A 53 4.40 -2.20 7.11
CA GLY A 53 3.42 -2.68 8.09
C GLY A 53 2.77 -1.56 8.90
N GLY A 54 3.53 -0.52 9.29
CA GLY A 54 2.97 0.65 9.97
C GLY A 54 2.21 1.63 9.06
N LEU A 55 2.52 1.64 7.75
CA LEU A 55 1.94 2.54 6.77
C LEU A 55 0.66 1.98 6.11
N THR A 56 0.67 0.71 5.73
CA THR A 56 -0.48 0.04 5.09
C THR A 56 -1.50 -0.40 6.12
N THR A 57 -2.74 -0.67 5.71
CA THR A 57 -3.78 -1.20 6.61
C THR A 57 -4.91 -1.87 5.85
N TYR A 58 -5.12 -3.16 6.14
CA TYR A 58 -6.26 -3.91 5.62
C TYR A 58 -7.53 -3.69 6.45
N SER A 59 -7.39 -3.64 7.79
CA SER A 59 -8.54 -3.49 8.69
C SER A 59 -9.29 -2.17 8.45
N THR A 60 -8.57 -1.06 8.23
CA THR A 60 -9.21 0.22 7.91
C THR A 60 -9.85 0.22 6.53
N LEU A 61 -9.20 -0.38 5.51
CA LEU A 61 -9.76 -0.54 4.17
C LEU A 61 -11.12 -1.26 4.21
N ILE A 62 -11.21 -2.37 4.94
CA ILE A 62 -12.47 -3.11 5.07
C ILE A 62 -13.52 -2.32 5.85
N PHE A 63 -13.14 -1.67 6.95
CA PHE A 63 -14.05 -0.84 7.72
C PHE A 63 -14.64 0.31 6.88
N GLU A 64 -13.81 1.01 6.11
CA GLU A 64 -14.24 2.09 5.21
C GLU A 64 -15.11 1.57 4.07
N THR A 65 -14.74 0.42 3.47
CA THR A 65 -15.53 -0.26 2.44
C THR A 65 -16.94 -0.55 2.91
N ILE A 66 -17.08 -1.17 4.08
CA ILE A 66 -18.38 -1.47 4.68
C ILE A 66 -19.12 -0.17 5.04
N GLY A 67 -18.40 0.84 5.52
CA GLY A 67 -18.96 2.16 5.82
C GLY A 67 -19.56 2.85 4.60
N ILE A 68 -18.92 2.74 3.42
CA ILE A 68 -19.46 3.25 2.15
C ILE A 68 -20.69 2.42 1.75
N ALA A 69 -20.61 1.09 1.79
CA ALA A 69 -21.71 0.22 1.41
C ALA A 69 -22.97 0.46 2.26
N ARG A 70 -22.81 0.66 3.58
CA ARG A 70 -23.91 0.94 4.52
C ARG A 70 -24.61 2.29 4.30
N LYS A 71 -24.00 3.21 3.55
CA LYS A 71 -24.65 4.49 3.17
C LYS A 71 -25.61 4.36 1.99
N GLY A 72 -25.92 3.14 1.55
CA GLY A 72 -26.76 2.86 0.39
C GLY A 72 -25.99 2.78 -0.92
N GLU A 73 -24.65 2.75 -0.86
CA GLU A 73 -23.77 2.76 -2.03
C GLU A 73 -22.83 1.53 -2.09
N PRO A 74 -23.37 0.29 -2.15
CA PRO A 74 -22.57 -0.94 -2.10
C PRO A 74 -21.59 -1.07 -3.27
N GLU A 75 -22.00 -0.63 -4.46
CA GLU A 75 -21.14 -0.64 -5.65
C GLU A 75 -19.89 0.23 -5.48
N ARG A 76 -20.05 1.41 -4.85
CA ARG A 76 -18.91 2.30 -4.57
C ARG A 76 -17.99 1.69 -3.52
N GLY A 77 -18.54 1.04 -2.49
CA GLY A 77 -17.75 0.30 -1.51
C GLY A 77 -16.92 -0.79 -2.17
N LEU A 78 -17.54 -1.62 -3.02
CA LEU A 78 -16.85 -2.67 -3.76
C LEU A 78 -15.78 -2.09 -4.71
N GLY A 79 -16.10 -1.00 -5.41
CA GLY A 79 -15.16 -0.29 -6.27
C GLY A 79 -13.94 0.24 -5.50
N TYR A 80 -14.14 0.77 -4.29
CA TYR A 80 -13.04 1.20 -3.42
C TYR A 80 -12.12 0.04 -3.03
N LEU A 81 -12.72 -1.08 -2.58
CA LEU A 81 -11.98 -2.28 -2.20
C LEU A 81 -11.18 -2.83 -3.38
N MET A 82 -11.85 -3.10 -4.50
CA MET A 82 -11.22 -3.70 -5.68
C MET A 82 -10.20 -2.76 -6.31
N GLY A 83 -10.50 -1.45 -6.37
CA GLY A 83 -9.56 -0.44 -6.87
C GLY A 83 -8.30 -0.35 -6.04
N THR A 84 -8.43 -0.41 -4.71
CA THR A 84 -7.26 -0.42 -3.80
C THR A 84 -6.43 -1.69 -3.98
N LEU A 85 -7.07 -2.86 -3.99
CA LEU A 85 -6.37 -4.14 -4.15
C LEU A 85 -5.68 -4.25 -5.51
N ALA A 86 -6.37 -3.92 -6.59
CA ALA A 86 -5.81 -3.92 -7.93
C ALA A 86 -4.66 -2.91 -8.05
N GLY A 87 -4.85 -1.70 -7.52
CA GLY A 87 -3.81 -0.66 -7.50
C GLY A 87 -2.54 -1.13 -6.79
N CYS A 88 -2.67 -1.70 -5.59
CA CYS A 88 -1.53 -2.25 -4.84
C CYS A 88 -0.86 -3.39 -5.60
N PHE A 89 -1.64 -4.32 -6.17
CA PHE A 89 -1.14 -5.43 -6.97
C PHE A 89 -0.30 -4.94 -8.16
N PHE A 90 -0.83 -4.02 -8.96
CA PHE A 90 -0.12 -3.50 -10.13
C PHE A 90 1.11 -2.68 -9.75
N ILE A 91 1.04 -1.89 -8.67
CA ILE A 91 2.20 -1.15 -8.17
C ILE A 91 3.33 -2.10 -7.74
N VAL A 92 3.02 -3.19 -7.05
CA VAL A 92 4.01 -4.20 -6.66
C VAL A 92 4.61 -4.86 -7.90
N LEU A 93 3.77 -5.24 -8.87
CA LEU A 93 4.21 -5.85 -10.12
C LEU A 93 5.16 -4.92 -10.91
N ILE A 94 4.77 -3.66 -11.09
CA ILE A 94 5.60 -2.64 -11.74
C ILE A 94 6.89 -2.43 -10.94
N GLY A 95 6.81 -2.34 -9.62
CA GLY A 95 7.97 -2.19 -8.74
C GLY A 95 8.98 -3.33 -8.90
N PHE A 96 8.54 -4.58 -9.04
CA PHE A 96 9.46 -5.70 -9.31
C PHE A 96 10.13 -5.61 -10.68
N LEU A 97 9.37 -5.21 -11.72
CA LEU A 97 9.92 -5.01 -13.06
C LEU A 97 10.98 -3.91 -13.05
N LEU A 98 10.71 -2.79 -12.39
CA LEU A 98 11.63 -1.65 -12.28
C LEU A 98 12.86 -2.00 -11.43
N ALA A 99 12.66 -2.56 -10.23
CA ALA A 99 13.76 -2.91 -9.33
C ALA A 99 14.70 -3.92 -9.98
N ARG A 100 14.18 -4.91 -10.71
CA ARG A 100 15.01 -5.84 -11.50
C ARG A 100 15.79 -5.14 -12.59
N ARG A 101 15.20 -4.21 -13.35
CA ARG A 101 15.94 -3.48 -14.39
C ARG A 101 17.08 -2.63 -13.82
N VAL A 102 16.90 -2.05 -12.64
CA VAL A 102 17.90 -1.19 -12.00
C VAL A 102 19.00 -1.99 -11.33
N PHE A 103 18.66 -3.11 -10.67
CA PHE A 103 19.58 -3.84 -9.80
C PHE A 103 19.95 -5.25 -10.27
N ALA A 104 19.34 -5.78 -11.33
CA ALA A 104 19.73 -7.06 -11.94
C ALA A 104 20.51 -6.90 -13.25
N ALA A 105 20.91 -5.67 -13.59
CA ALA A 105 22.09 -5.39 -14.40
C ALA A 105 23.35 -5.50 -13.52
#